data_AF-A0A644ZU47-F1
#
_entry.id   AF-A0A644ZU47-F1
#
_cell.length_a   1.000
_cell.length_b   1.000
_cell.length_c   1.000
_cell.angle_alpha   90.00
_cell.angle_beta   90.00
_cell.angle_gamma   90.00
#
_symmetry.space_group_name_H-M   'P 1'
#
loop_
_entity.id
_entity.type
_entity.pdbx_description
1 polymer ?
#
loop_
_entity_poly.entity_id
_entity_poly.type
_entity_poly.pdbx_seq_one_letter_code
_entity_poly.pdbx_strand_id
1 'polypeptide(L)'
;MGPANERHETEIGYGIDEAYRNQGYAAEALQKMCEWAFSQENVYYIQAKIESDPINIPSKKVLVKCGFIKTGSEEEKAELLFELEKPKSSFVSIYMCLGLSIGMYIGTSFDNIAIGMCIGISIGVALGAALDESDKNKRKRN
;
A
#
# COMPACT_ATOMS: atom_id res chain seq x y z
N MET A 1 -15.29 -8.27 -5.75
CA MET A 1 -13.93 -8.49 -5.21
C MET A 1 -13.93 -9.77 -4.41
N GLY A 2 -13.00 -10.68 -4.69
CA GLY A 2 -12.85 -11.94 -3.94
C GLY A 2 -11.86 -11.80 -2.78
N PRO A 3 -11.73 -12.84 -1.93
CA PRO A 3 -10.67 -12.91 -0.93
C PRO A 3 -9.29 -12.87 -1.60
N ALA A 4 -8.25 -12.52 -0.83
CA ALA A 4 -6.87 -12.58 -1.30
C ALA A 4 -6.50 -14.02 -1.70
N ASN A 5 -5.74 -14.17 -2.79
CA ASN A 5 -5.12 -15.43 -3.16
C ASN A 5 -3.84 -15.70 -2.33
N GLU A 6 -3.17 -16.82 -2.57
CA GLU A 6 -1.93 -17.22 -1.89
C GLU A 6 -0.75 -16.23 -2.10
N ARG A 7 -0.85 -15.38 -3.12
CA ARG A 7 0.12 -14.31 -3.42
C ARG A 7 -0.26 -12.96 -2.83
N HIS A 8 -1.27 -12.93 -1.97
CA HIS A 8 -1.80 -11.70 -1.36
C HIS A 8 -2.43 -10.72 -2.36
N GLU A 9 -2.90 -11.23 -3.50
CA GLU A 9 -3.51 -10.46 -4.57
C GLU A 9 -5.04 -10.62 -4.55
N THR A 10 -5.77 -9.56 -4.88
CA THR A 10 -7.21 -9.60 -5.16
C THR A 10 -7.52 -8.84 -6.45
N GLU A 11 -8.50 -9.31 -7.21
CA GLU A 11 -8.92 -8.66 -8.46
C GLU A 11 -10.10 -7.71 -8.23
N ILE A 12 -10.02 -6.52 -8.84
CA ILE A 12 -11.07 -5.52 -8.84
C ILE A 12 -11.54 -5.22 -10.26
N GLY A 13 -12.87 -5.14 -10.40
CA GLY A 13 -13.55 -4.63 -11.59
C GLY A 13 -14.48 -3.49 -11.20
N TYR A 14 -14.68 -2.53 -12.09
CA TYR A 14 -15.59 -1.42 -11.89
C TYR A 14 -16.26 -1.04 -13.21
N GLY A 15 -17.47 -0.50 -13.10
CA GLY A 15 -18.24 0.02 -14.22
C GLY A 15 -19.03 1.24 -13.77
N ILE A 16 -19.23 2.18 -14.68
CA ILE A 16 -20.08 3.34 -14.43
C ILE A 16 -21.01 3.53 -15.62
N ASP A 17 -22.27 3.82 -15.31
CA ASP A 17 -23.28 4.14 -16.31
C ASP A 17 -22.85 5.36 -17.12
N GLU A 18 -23.21 5.36 -18.41
CA GLU A 18 -22.77 6.38 -19.36
C GLU A 18 -23.16 7.79 -18.93
N ALA A 19 -24.34 7.95 -18.31
CA ALA A 19 -24.85 9.22 -17.83
C ALA A 19 -23.98 9.86 -16.73
N TYR A 20 -23.17 9.07 -16.04
CA TYR A 20 -22.35 9.49 -14.90
C TYR A 20 -20.83 9.45 -15.20
N ARG A 21 -20.45 9.22 -16.47
CA ARG A 21 -19.04 9.28 -16.91
C ARG A 21 -18.49 10.71 -16.86
N ASN A 22 -17.16 10.83 -16.80
CA ASN A 22 -16.42 12.10 -16.81
C ASN A 22 -16.67 13.06 -15.62
N GLN A 23 -17.34 12.58 -14.56
CA GLN A 23 -17.61 13.37 -13.35
C GLN A 23 -16.70 12.99 -12.16
N GLY A 24 -15.81 12.02 -12.33
CA GLY A 24 -14.85 11.59 -11.30
C GLY A 24 -15.33 10.46 -10.39
N TYR A 25 -16.62 10.12 -10.41
CA TYR A 25 -17.21 9.08 -9.55
C TYR A 25 -16.53 7.72 -9.66
N ALA A 26 -16.13 7.29 -10.87
CA ALA A 26 -15.43 6.02 -11.05
C ALA A 26 -14.09 5.99 -10.28
N ALA A 27 -13.36 7.11 -10.25
CA ALA A 27 -12.09 7.20 -9.53
C ALA A 27 -12.31 7.22 -8.01
N GLU A 28 -13.32 7.96 -7.53
CA GLU A 28 -13.66 8.01 -6.11
C GLU A 28 -14.13 6.66 -5.58
N ALA A 29 -15.04 6.00 -6.31
CA ALA A 29 -15.50 4.66 -5.98
C ALA A 29 -14.33 3.66 -5.97
N LEU A 30 -13.47 3.72 -6.99
CA LEU A 30 -12.29 2.86 -7.05
C LEU A 30 -11.35 3.09 -5.86
N GLN A 31 -11.07 4.33 -5.49
CA GLN A 31 -10.25 4.65 -4.32
C GLN A 31 -10.83 4.05 -3.04
N LYS A 32 -12.15 4.22 -2.80
CA LYS A 32 -12.80 3.65 -1.62
C LYS A 32 -12.81 2.12 -1.61
N MET A 33 -12.97 1.49 -2.76
CA MET A 33 -12.83 0.04 -2.88
C MET A 33 -11.39 -0.41 -2.58
N CYS A 34 -10.37 0.31 -3.06
CA CYS A 34 -8.98 0.01 -2.75
C CYS A 34 -8.63 0.21 -1.27
N GLU A 35 -9.13 1.27 -0.65
CA GLU A 35 -8.98 1.51 0.80
C GLU A 35 -9.56 0.34 1.61
N TRP A 36 -10.79 -0.09 1.28
CA TRP A 36 -11.43 -1.24 1.91
C TRP A 36 -10.71 -2.56 1.64
N ALA A 37 -10.21 -2.75 0.42
CA ALA A 37 -9.42 -3.92 0.05
C ALA A 37 -8.18 -4.05 0.94
N PHE A 38 -7.42 -2.96 1.09
CA PHE A 38 -6.20 -2.95 1.89
C PHE A 38 -6.47 -3.01 3.40
N SER A 39 -7.70 -2.80 3.85
CA SER A 39 -8.09 -3.05 5.25
C SER A 39 -8.33 -4.53 5.54
N GLN A 40 -8.49 -5.38 4.51
CA GLN A 40 -8.61 -6.82 4.70
C GLN A 40 -7.25 -7.43 5.07
N GLU A 41 -7.29 -8.49 5.87
CA GLU A 41 -6.10 -9.26 6.18
C GLU A 41 -5.55 -9.91 4.90
N ASN A 42 -4.22 -9.97 4.78
CA ASN A 42 -3.52 -10.64 3.68
C ASN A 42 -3.75 -10.05 2.28
N VAL A 43 -4.36 -8.87 2.13
CA VAL A 43 -4.40 -8.14 0.85
C VAL A 43 -3.24 -7.14 0.80
N TYR A 44 -2.28 -7.39 -0.07
CA TYR A 44 -1.13 -6.51 -0.31
C TYR A 44 -1.09 -5.97 -1.74
N TYR A 45 -1.78 -6.64 -2.67
CA TYR A 45 -1.81 -6.25 -4.08
C TYR A 45 -3.24 -6.28 -4.60
N ILE A 46 -3.62 -5.26 -5.35
CA ILE A 46 -4.92 -5.20 -6.04
C ILE A 46 -4.64 -5.19 -7.53
N GLN A 47 -5.20 -6.15 -8.25
CA GLN A 47 -5.06 -6.29 -9.69
C GLN A 47 -6.32 -5.82 -10.40
N ALA A 48 -6.14 -5.18 -11.55
CA ALA A 48 -7.22 -4.82 -12.45
C ALA A 48 -6.85 -5.23 -13.87
N LYS A 49 -7.82 -5.82 -14.58
CA LYS A 49 -7.69 -6.20 -15.98
C LYS A 49 -8.59 -5.31 -16.82
N ILE A 50 -8.06 -4.83 -17.93
CA ILE A 50 -8.80 -3.98 -18.87
C ILE A 50 -8.51 -4.45 -20.28
N GLU A 51 -9.56 -4.68 -21.08
CA GLU A 51 -9.40 -4.96 -22.52
C GLU A 51 -8.62 -3.84 -23.23
N SER A 52 -7.77 -4.23 -24.17
CA SER A 52 -6.82 -3.35 -24.84
C SER A 52 -7.50 -2.38 -25.81
N ASP A 53 -8.78 -2.59 -26.12
CA ASP A 53 -9.60 -1.76 -27.00
C ASP A 53 -9.49 -0.25 -26.67
N PRO A 54 -9.34 0.63 -27.68
CA PRO A 54 -9.38 2.08 -27.51
C PRO A 54 -10.60 2.61 -26.74
N ILE A 55 -11.75 1.94 -26.78
CA ILE A 55 -12.95 2.35 -26.04
C ILE A 55 -12.72 2.40 -24.52
N ASN A 56 -11.76 1.62 -24.02
CA ASN A 56 -11.42 1.54 -22.60
C ASN A 56 -10.33 2.52 -22.16
N ILE A 57 -9.92 3.48 -23.01
CA ILE A 57 -9.00 4.56 -22.62
C ILE A 57 -9.45 5.31 -21.35
N PRO A 58 -10.75 5.64 -21.14
CA PRO A 58 -11.20 6.27 -19.89
C PRO A 58 -10.92 5.43 -18.65
N SER A 59 -11.17 4.11 -18.72
CA SER A 59 -10.89 3.18 -17.62
C SER A 59 -9.39 3.08 -17.33
N LYS A 60 -8.53 3.07 -18.37
CA LYS A 60 -7.07 3.13 -18.19
C LYS A 60 -6.66 4.41 -17.45
N LYS A 61 -7.25 5.56 -17.78
CA LYS A 61 -6.99 6.84 -17.10
C LYS A 61 -7.43 6.83 -15.63
N VAL A 62 -8.56 6.19 -15.31
CA VAL A 62 -9.03 6.04 -13.93
C VAL A 62 -8.06 5.22 -13.10
N LEU A 63 -7.59 4.07 -13.62
CA LEU A 63 -6.59 3.24 -12.93
C LEU A 63 -5.30 4.03 -12.63
N VAL A 64 -4.75 4.70 -13.63
CA VAL A 64 -3.53 5.52 -13.46
C VAL A 64 -3.75 6.64 -12.45
N LYS A 65 -4.91 7.31 -12.48
CA LYS A 65 -5.27 8.35 -11.50
C LYS A 65 -5.36 7.81 -10.07
N CYS A 66 -5.77 6.55 -9.91
CA CYS A 66 -5.85 5.88 -8.61
C CYS A 66 -4.53 5.21 -8.19
N GLY A 67 -3.42 5.44 -8.92
CA GLY A 67 -2.09 4.98 -8.55
C GLY A 67 -1.74 3.57 -9.03
N PHE A 68 -2.60 2.93 -9.84
CA PHE A 68 -2.26 1.65 -10.45
C PHE A 68 -1.16 1.83 -11.49
N ILE A 69 -0.28 0.83 -11.56
CA ILE A 69 0.82 0.75 -12.52
C ILE A 69 0.54 -0.41 -13.47
N LYS A 70 0.78 -0.21 -14.78
CA LYS A 70 0.69 -1.28 -15.76
C LYS A 70 1.82 -2.28 -15.53
N THR A 71 1.48 -3.53 -15.23
CA THR A 71 2.45 -4.61 -14.97
C THR A 71 2.63 -5.57 -16.14
N GLY A 72 1.68 -5.61 -17.08
CA GLY A 72 1.79 -6.47 -18.25
C GLY A 72 0.63 -6.36 -19.23
N SER A 73 0.56 -7.33 -20.14
CA SER A 73 -0.54 -7.52 -21.08
C SER A 73 -0.63 -8.99 -21.49
N GLU A 74 -1.85 -9.51 -21.64
CA GLU A 74 -2.12 -10.82 -22.23
C GLU A 74 -2.57 -10.61 -23.69
N GLU A 75 -1.69 -10.89 -24.64
CA GLU A 75 -1.96 -10.67 -26.07
C GLU A 75 -3.09 -11.56 -26.60
N GLU A 76 -3.17 -12.82 -26.16
CA GLU A 76 -4.19 -13.77 -26.59
C GLU A 76 -5.61 -13.34 -26.23
N LYS A 77 -5.78 -12.68 -25.06
CA LYS A 77 -7.07 -12.13 -24.61
C LYS A 77 -7.23 -10.64 -24.90
N ALA A 78 -6.23 -10.03 -25.51
CA ALA A 78 -6.13 -8.59 -25.69
C ALA A 78 -6.35 -7.81 -24.38
N GLU A 79 -5.81 -8.25 -23.24
CA GLU A 79 -6.00 -7.58 -21.94
C GLU A 79 -4.73 -6.86 -21.46
N LEU A 80 -4.90 -5.75 -20.75
CA LEU A 80 -3.85 -5.02 -20.04
C LEU A 80 -3.97 -5.29 -18.54
N LEU A 81 -2.84 -5.63 -17.91
CA LEU A 81 -2.76 -5.91 -16.49
C LEU A 81 -2.23 -4.70 -15.74
N PHE A 82 -2.95 -4.30 -14.70
CA PHE A 82 -2.60 -3.21 -13.81
C PHE A 82 -2.58 -3.70 -12.37
N GLU A 83 -1.70 -3.11 -11.55
CA GLU A 83 -1.56 -3.47 -10.16
C GLU A 83 -1.37 -2.23 -9.27
N LEU A 84 -1.95 -2.28 -8.07
CA LEU A 84 -1.74 -1.33 -6.99
C LEU A 84 -1.18 -2.07 -5.76
N GLU A 85 0.00 -1.66 -5.30
CA GLU A 85 0.64 -2.22 -4.10
C GLU A 85 0.23 -1.43 -2.85
N LYS A 86 -0.07 -2.13 -1.76
CA LYS A 86 -0.31 -1.54 -0.45
C LYS A 86 0.94 -0.77 0.02
N PRO A 87 0.84 0.52 0.40
CA PRO A 87 1.98 1.30 0.85
C PRO A 87 2.83 0.58 1.90
N LYS A 88 4.16 0.67 1.77
CA LYS A 88 5.10 0.08 2.74
C LYS A 88 5.03 0.86 4.05
N SER A 89 4.87 0.14 5.14
CA SER A 89 4.97 0.73 6.48
C SER A 89 6.45 0.95 6.81
N SER A 90 6.77 2.10 7.41
CA SER A 90 8.13 2.43 7.86
C SER A 90 8.18 2.46 9.38
N PHE A 91 8.25 1.28 10.01
CA PHE A 91 8.29 1.14 11.46
C PHE A 91 9.58 1.70 12.05
N VAL A 92 10.72 1.60 11.36
CA VAL A 92 11.97 2.24 11.81
C VAL A 92 11.77 3.72 12.14
N SER A 93 11.13 4.49 11.27
CA SER A 93 10.87 5.91 11.50
C SER A 93 9.97 6.15 12.72
N ILE A 94 8.90 5.36 12.84
CA ILE A 94 7.94 5.48 13.94
C ILE A 94 8.62 5.18 15.29
N TYR A 95 9.30 4.04 15.39
CA TYR A 95 9.93 3.59 16.64
C TYR A 95 11.19 4.39 16.97
N MET A 96 11.90 4.94 15.98
CA MET A 96 12.97 5.90 16.20
C MET A 96 12.45 7.19 16.85
N CYS A 97 11.35 7.77 16.36
CA CYS A 97 10.76 8.98 16.94
C CYS A 97 10.24 8.75 18.37
N LEU A 98 9.58 7.61 18.61
CA LEU A 98 9.14 7.21 19.95
C LEU A 98 10.34 6.98 20.88
N GLY A 99 11.34 6.24 20.41
CA GLY A 99 12.58 5.95 21.14
C GLY A 99 13.35 7.21 21.49
N LEU A 100 13.48 8.16 20.55
CA LEU A 100 14.10 9.46 20.78
C LEU A 100 13.35 10.25 21.86
N SER A 101 12.02 10.29 21.79
CA SER A 101 11.18 11.04 22.73
C SER A 101 11.30 10.48 24.16
N ILE A 102 11.20 9.16 24.31
CA ILE A 102 11.32 8.46 25.60
C ILE A 102 12.76 8.56 26.13
N GLY A 103 13.75 8.35 25.25
CA GLY A 103 15.16 8.43 25.59
C GLY A 103 15.58 9.81 26.06
N MET A 104 15.06 10.87 25.44
CA MET A 104 15.30 12.24 25.87
C MET A 104 14.68 12.51 27.24
N TYR A 105 13.46 12.06 27.49
CA TYR A 105 12.80 12.20 28.79
C TYR A 105 13.57 11.52 29.93
N ILE A 106 14.00 10.27 29.71
CA ILE A 106 14.82 9.54 30.67
C ILE A 106 16.17 10.25 30.84
N GLY A 107 16.79 10.65 29.73
CA GLY A 107 18.07 11.36 29.75
C GLY A 107 18.02 12.68 30.54
N THR A 108 16.93 13.42 30.46
CA THR A 108 16.73 14.62 31.31
C THR A 108 16.58 14.30 32.78
N SER A 109 16.05 13.12 33.13
CA SER A 109 15.86 12.70 34.53
C SER A 109 17.16 12.27 35.21
N PHE A 110 18.16 11.83 34.43
CA PHE A 110 19.46 11.35 34.92
C PHE A 110 20.62 12.32 34.61
N ASP A 111 20.31 13.58 34.29
CA ASP A 111 21.29 14.61 33.89
C ASP A 111 22.23 14.17 32.75
N ASN A 112 21.77 13.24 31.90
CA ASN A 112 22.54 12.68 30.81
C ASN A 112 21.68 12.43 29.57
N ILE A 113 21.33 13.54 28.92
CA ILE A 113 20.51 13.57 27.69
C ILE A 113 21.17 12.77 26.56
N ALA A 114 22.51 12.83 26.45
CA ALA A 114 23.24 12.14 25.40
C ALA A 114 23.07 10.61 25.50
N ILE A 115 23.24 10.03 26.69
CA ILE A 115 23.06 8.59 26.91
C ILE A 115 21.60 8.19 26.67
N GLY A 116 20.64 8.96 27.20
CA GLY A 116 19.22 8.70 27.01
C GLY A 116 18.81 8.73 25.53
N MET A 117 19.28 9.72 24.77
CA MET A 117 19.07 9.84 23.33
C MET A 117 19.64 8.63 22.58
N CYS A 118 20.90 8.27 22.85
CA CYS A 118 21.56 7.14 22.20
C CYS A 118 20.81 5.83 22.44
N ILE A 119 20.48 5.52 23.69
CA ILE A 119 19.73 4.30 24.05
C ILE A 119 18.35 4.30 23.37
N GLY A 120 17.64 5.43 23.42
CA GLY A 120 16.33 5.59 22.81
C GLY A 120 16.33 5.34 21.30
N ILE A 121 17.26 5.96 20.57
CA ILE A 121 17.41 5.74 19.13
C ILE A 121 17.80 4.29 18.85
N SER A 122 18.77 3.72 19.57
CA SER A 122 19.23 2.35 19.34
C SER A 122 18.12 1.32 19.52
N ILE A 123 17.34 1.41 20.61
CA ILE A 123 16.20 0.51 20.85
C ILE A 123 15.11 0.74 19.80
N GLY A 124 14.79 2.00 19.50
CA GLY A 124 13.77 2.37 18.51
C GLY A 124 14.09 1.84 17.11
N VAL A 125 15.33 1.99 16.66
CA VAL A 125 15.78 1.45 15.37
C VAL A 125 15.75 -0.08 15.37
N ALA A 126 16.21 -0.73 16.43
CA ALA A 126 16.23 -2.20 16.52
C ALA A 126 14.81 -2.80 16.46
N LEU A 127 13.88 -2.28 17.27
CA LEU A 127 12.47 -2.71 17.26
C LEU A 127 11.81 -2.40 15.93
N GLY A 128 12.01 -1.19 15.40
CA GLY A 128 11.45 -0.78 14.11
C GLY A 128 11.96 -1.64 12.96
N ALA A 129 13.24 -2.01 12.94
CA ALA A 129 13.82 -2.87 11.91
C ALA A 129 13.25 -4.29 11.96
N ALA A 130 13.09 -4.85 13.17
CA ALA A 130 12.48 -6.18 13.34
C ALA A 130 11.02 -6.20 12.84
N LEU A 131 10.26 -5.13 13.07
CA LEU A 131 8.89 -5.02 12.58
C LEU A 131 8.82 -4.81 11.07
N ASP A 132 9.69 -3.96 10.50
CA ASP A 132 9.82 -3.80 9.04
C ASP A 132 10.16 -5.13 8.36
N GLU A 133 11.01 -5.95 8.98
CA GLU A 133 11.33 -7.29 8.47
C GLU A 133 10.13 -8.23 8.54
N SER A 134 9.38 -8.21 9.65
CA SER A 134 8.15 -9.01 9.77
C SER A 134 7.09 -8.62 8.73
N ASP A 135 6.93 -7.33 8.45
CA ASP A 135 5.97 -6.81 7.46
C ASP A 135 6.43 -7.14 6.04
N LYS A 136 7.73 -7.03 5.74
CA LYS A 136 8.30 -7.50 4.47
C LYS A 136 8.06 -9.00 4.25
N ASN A 137 8.23 -9.81 5.29
CA ASN A 137 8.03 -11.26 5.19
C ASN A 137 6.56 -11.61 4.91
N LYS A 138 5.59 -10.91 5.52
CA LYS A 138 4.15 -11.09 5.22
C LYS A 138 3.77 -10.67 3.80
N ARG A 139 4.52 -9.76 3.18
CA ARG A 139 4.27 -9.25 1.83
C ARG A 139 4.87 -10.12 0.72
N LYS A 140 5.74 -11.08 1.05
CA LYS A 140 6.42 -11.89 0.03
C LYS A 140 5.40 -12.73 -0.73
N ARG A 141 5.43 -12.63 -2.06
CA ARG A 141 4.75 -13.58 -2.94
C ARG A 141 5.58 -14.86 -2.92
N ASN A 142 5.00 -15.95 -2.40
CA ASN A 142 5.60 -17.29 -2.44
C ASN A 142 5.61 -17.86 -3.86
#